data_AF-A0AB34P2L1-F1
#
_entry.id   AF-A0AB34P2L1-F1
#
_cell.length_a   1.000
_cell.length_b   1.000
_cell.length_c   1.000
_cell.angle_alpha   90.00
_cell.angle_beta   90.00
_cell.angle_gamma   90.00
#
_symmetry.space_group_name_H-M   'P 1'
#
loop_
_entity.id
_entity.type
_entity.pdbx_description
1 polymer ?
#
loop_
_entity_poly.entity_id
_entity_poly.type
_entity_poly.pdbx_seq_one_letter_code
_entity_poly.pdbx_strand_id
1 'polypeptide(L)' 'MKVQFIKDESTKTVAVEVNGEKYGELIFDTDQDAWVLWPDQIDDGVTYFDDLKETEDQIKFELEHADD' A
#
# COMPACT_ATOMS: atom_id res chain seq x y z
N MET A 1 1.89 -3.99 14.62
CA MET A 1 1.53 -4.87 13.50
C MET A 1 2.77 -5.17 12.66
N LYS A 2 2.84 -6.29 11.92
CA LYS A 2 3.93 -6.52 10.96
C LYS A 2 3.46 -6.26 9.54
N VAL A 3 3.92 -5.16 8.92
CA VAL A 3 3.60 -4.79 7.54
C VAL A 3 4.71 -5.28 6.61
N GLN A 4 4.34 -5.88 5.48
CA GLN A 4 5.25 -6.34 4.44
C GLN A 4 4.76 -5.88 3.07
N PHE A 5 5.70 -5.44 2.24
CA PHE A 5 5.45 -4.99 0.86
C PHE A 5 6.11 -5.99 -0.10
N ILE A 6 5.32 -6.65 -0.92
CA ILE A 6 5.78 -7.64 -1.90
C ILE A 6 5.62 -7.02 -3.29
N LYS A 7 6.75 -6.67 -3.90
CA LYS A 7 6.78 -6.08 -5.24
C LYS A 7 6.59 -7.18 -6.28
N ASP A 8 5.54 -7.07 -7.08
CA ASP A 8 5.28 -7.98 -8.19
C ASP A 8 5.88 -7.38 -9.47
N GLU A 9 7.02 -7.93 -9.89
CA GLU A 9 7.73 -7.45 -11.08
C GLU A 9 6.95 -7.69 -12.39
N SER A 10 5.99 -8.61 -12.39
CA SER A 10 5.20 -8.95 -13.58
C SER A 10 4.07 -7.94 -13.82
N THR A 11 3.45 -7.45 -12.76
CA THR A 11 2.28 -6.54 -12.82
C THR A 11 2.61 -5.11 -12.43
N LYS A 12 3.83 -4.84 -11.95
CA LYS A 12 4.27 -3.54 -11.41
C LYS A 12 3.40 -3.04 -10.25
N THR A 13 2.77 -3.95 -9.51
CA THR A 13 2.04 -3.64 -8.29
C THR A 13 2.85 -4.08 -7.08
N VAL A 14 2.49 -3.57 -5.90
CA VAL A 14 3.10 -3.97 -4.63
C VAL A 14 2.01 -4.50 -3.72
N ALA A 15 1.97 -5.80 -3.48
CA ALA A 15 1.03 -6.38 -2.53
C ALA A 15 1.42 -5.96 -1.10
N VAL A 16 0.44 -5.51 -0.34
CA VAL A 16 0.59 -5.12 1.06
C VAL A 16 0.01 -6.22 1.93
N GLU A 17 0.84 -6.81 2.77
CA GLU A 17 0.45 -7.83 3.74
C GLU A 17 0.62 -7.28 5.16
N VAL A 18 -0.39 -7.52 6.00
CA VAL A 18 -0.39 -7.13 7.41
C VAL A 18 -0.57 -8.39 8.24
N ASN A 19 0.41 -8.67 9.11
CA ASN A 19 0.48 -9.88 9.93
C ASN A 19 0.40 -11.20 9.14
N GLY A 20 0.78 -11.19 7.85
CA GLY A 20 0.71 -12.36 6.98
C GLY A 20 -0.65 -12.58 6.32
N GLU A 21 -1.56 -11.62 6.43
CA GLU A 21 -2.81 -11.56 5.68
C GLU A 21 -2.70 -10.48 4.60
N LYS A 22 -3.26 -10.75 3.41
CA LYS A 22 -3.32 -9.75 2.33
C LYS A 22 -4.21 -8.60 2.80
N TYR A 23 -3.60 -7.43 2.99
CA TYR A 23 -4.31 -6.20 3.34
C TYR A 23 -4.82 -5.50 2.08
N GLY A 24 -4.00 -5.48 1.02
CA GLY A 24 -4.33 -4.77 -0.20
C GLY A 24 -3.24 -4.81 -1.26
N GLU A 25 -3.39 -3.99 -2.28
CA GLU A 25 -2.43 -3.83 -3.38
C GLU A 25 -2.15 -2.35 -3.62
N LEU A 26 -0.87 -2.01 -3.71
CA LEU A 26 -0.41 -0.70 -4.08
C LEU A 26 -0.18 -0.65 -5.59
N ILE A 27 -0.82 0.29 -6.26
CA ILE A 27 -0.78 0.45 -7.71
C ILE A 27 -0.32 1.88 -7.99
N PHE A 28 0.69 2.04 -8.84
CA PHE A 28 1.10 3.37 -9.27
C PHE A 28 0.12 3.88 -10.33
N ASP A 29 -0.61 4.94 -10.01
CA ASP A 29 -1.50 5.62 -10.92
C ASP A 29 -0.70 6.65 -11.72
N THR A 30 -0.51 6.38 -13.01
CA THR A 30 0.27 7.25 -13.89
C THR A 30 -0.46 8.53 -14.30
N ASP A 31 -1.77 8.63 -14.06
CA ASP A 31 -2.56 9.83 -14.35
C ASP A 31 -2.39 10.85 -13.21
N GLN A 32 -2.36 10.37 -11.97
CA GLN A 32 -2.13 11.16 -10.76
C GLN A 32 -0.64 11.28 -10.40
N ASP A 33 0.23 10.50 -11.05
CA ASP A 33 1.64 10.34 -10.73
C ASP A 33 1.85 9.98 -9.24
N ALA A 34 1.00 9.09 -8.71
CA ALA A 34 0.95 8.77 -7.29
C ALA A 34 0.63 7.30 -7.04
N TRP A 35 1.12 6.75 -5.94
CA TRP A 35 0.78 5.41 -5.50
C TRP A 35 -0.58 5.39 -4.82
N VAL A 36 -1.44 4.48 -5.28
CA VAL A 36 -2.79 4.27 -4.76
C VAL A 36 -2.84 2.91 -4.09
N LEU A 37 -3.13 2.89 -2.79
CA LEU A 37 -3.40 1.67 -2.04
C LEU A 37 -4.84 1.27 -2.21
N TRP A 38 -5.07 0.03 -2.63
CA TRP A 38 -6.36 -0.61 -2.70
C TRP A 38 -6.45 -1.68 -1.61
N PRO A 39 -6.97 -1.36 -0.42
CA PRO A 39 -7.19 -2.37 0.62
C PRO A 39 -8.31 -3.32 0.19
N ASP A 40 -8.18 -4.61 0.48
CA ASP A 40 -9.25 -5.60 0.20
C ASP A 40 -10.48 -5.37 1.09
N GLN A 41 -10.28 -4.70 2.24
CA GLN A 41 -11.32 -4.44 3.22
C GLN A 41 -12.28 -3.31 2.84
N ILE A 42 -11.88 -2.42 1.92
CA ILE A 42 -12.68 -1.28 1.48
C ILE A 42 -12.64 -1.18 -0.05
N ASP A 43 -13.76 -0.83 -0.69
CA ASP A 43 -13.83 -0.66 -2.15
C ASP A 43 -13.31 0.72 -2.60
N ASP A 44 -12.40 1.32 -1.82
CA ASP A 44 -11.93 2.70 -2.02
C ASP A 44 -10.40 2.74 -2.03
N GLY A 45 -9.85 3.41 -3.05
CA GLY A 45 -8.41 3.56 -3.24
C GLY A 45 -7.89 4.78 -2.49
N VAL A 46 -6.88 4.59 -1.65
CA VAL A 46 -6.21 5.67 -0.91
C VAL A 46 -4.98 6.13 -1.69
N THR A 47 -5.01 7.35 -2.23
CA THR A 47 -3.86 7.96 -2.91
C THR A 47 -2.86 8.51 -1.89
N TYR A 48 -1.58 8.19 -2.09
CA TYR A 48 -0.43 8.63 -1.28
C TYR A 48 0.47 9.58 -2.08
N PHE A 49 1.75 9.22 -2.26
CA PHE A 49 2.80 10.06 -2.86
C PHE A 49 3.29 9.46 -4.18
N ASP A 50 4.05 10.22 -4.97
CA ASP A 50 4.73 9.73 -6.18
C ASP A 50 5.88 8.77 -5.83
N ASP A 51 6.55 9.03 -4.70
CA ASP A 51 7.65 8.19 -4.23
C ASP A 51 7.12 6.94 -3.53
N LEU A 52 7.53 5.78 -4.04
CA LEU A 52 7.15 4.48 -3.50
C LEU A 52 7.61 4.32 -2.05
N LYS A 53 8.79 4.86 -1.71
CA LYS A 53 9.37 4.67 -0.38
C LYS A 53 8.68 5.53 0.67
N GLU A 54 8.33 6.78 0.34
CA GLU A 54 7.48 7.61 1.21
C GLU A 54 6.11 6.96 1.40
N THR A 55 5.54 6.40 0.33
CA THR A 55 4.26 5.69 0.40
C THR A 55 4.35 4.45 1.29
N GLU A 56 5.37 3.60 1.11
CA GLU A 56 5.61 2.41 1.95
C GLU A 56 5.79 2.79 3.44
N ASP A 57 6.52 3.87 3.74
CA ASP A 57 6.74 4.33 5.12
C ASP A 57 5.47 4.88 5.76
N GLN A 58 4.70 5.69 5.02
CA GLN A 58 3.43 6.24 5.49
C GLN A 58 2.40 5.15 5.76
N ILE A 59 2.20 4.22 4.82
CA ILE A 59 1.28 3.09 4.98
C ILE A 59 1.68 2.24 6.19
N LYS A 60 2.98 1.98 6.34
CA LYS A 60 3.48 1.25 7.49
C LYS A 60 3.20 1.99 8.79
N PHE A 61 3.45 3.30 8.84
CA PHE A 61 3.18 4.11 10.01
C PHE A 61 1.69 4.11 10.38
N GLU A 62 0.80 4.32 9.40
CA GLU A 62 -0.65 4.31 9.60
C GLU A 62 -1.14 2.95 10.10
N LEU A 63 -0.73 1.85 9.47
CA LEU A 63 -1.11 0.50 9.90
C LEU A 63 -0.54 0.15 11.28
N GLU A 64 0.66 0.63 11.63
CA GLU A 64 1.22 0.41 12.96
C GLU A 64 0.53 1.24 14.05
N HIS A 65 -0.06 2.40 13.72
CA HIS A 65 -0.71 3.32 14.66
C HIS A 65 -2.26 3.29 14.61
N ALA A 66 -2.88 2.56 13.70
CA ALA A 66 -4.34 2.46 13.58
C ALA A 66 -5.04 1.80 14.79
N ASP A 67 -4.27 1.24 15.74
CA ASP A 67 -4.76 0.56 16.94
C ASP A 67 -4.75 1.43 18.24
N ASP A 68 -4.42 2.74 18.17
CA ASP A 68 -4.42 3.66 19.34
C ASP A 68 -5.72 4.48 19.50
#